data_AF-W9Y1T2-F1
#
_entry.id   AF-W9Y1T2-F1
#
_cell.length_a   1.000
_cell.length_b   1.000
_cell.length_c   1.000
_cell.angle_alpha   90.00
_cell.angle_beta   90.00
_cell.angle_gamma   90.00
#
_symmetry.space_group_name_H-M   'P 1'
#
loop_
_entity.id
_entity.type
_entity.pdbx_description
1 polymer ?
#
loop_
_entity_poly.entity_id
_entity_poly.type
_entity_poly.pdbx_seq_one_letter_code
_entity_poly.pdbx_strand_id
1 'polypeptide(L)'
;MVFHTISHHDIVTPSEGEIFSKFNPDLQKRNLELRDQRQQNYQEFLDQLKEHSKSDKPIWIAAAEAQAKAKEELVKQKEEEKSMQQKIKEELRAEVQRG
;
A
#
# COMPACT_ATOMS: atom_id res chain seq x y z
N MET A 1 32.30 -43.83 9.23
CA MET A 1 31.85 -42.42 9.22
C MET A 1 30.66 -42.35 8.28
N VAL A 2 29.43 -42.23 8.80
CA VAL A 2 28.21 -42.24 7.96
C VAL A 2 27.71 -40.81 7.86
N PHE A 3 27.95 -40.17 6.71
CA PHE A 3 27.34 -38.89 6.38
C PHE A 3 25.84 -39.11 6.16
N HIS A 4 25.03 -38.72 7.14
CA HIS A 4 23.59 -38.64 6.95
C HIS A 4 23.31 -37.42 6.07
N THR A 5 23.01 -37.68 4.80
CA THR A 5 22.49 -36.65 3.89
C THR A 5 21.15 -36.18 4.43
N ILE A 6 21.04 -34.89 4.75
CA ILE A 6 19.77 -34.26 5.12
C ILE A 6 18.78 -34.56 3.99
N SER A 7 17.73 -35.32 4.32
CA SER A 7 16.66 -35.65 3.39
C SER A 7 15.96 -34.35 3.00
N HIS A 8 15.63 -34.17 1.72
CA HIS A 8 15.00 -32.93 1.19
C HIS A 8 13.63 -32.60 1.82
N HIS A 9 13.13 -33.41 2.76
CA HIS A 9 11.85 -33.24 3.45
C HIS A 9 11.92 -32.33 4.70
N ASP A 10 13.10 -31.94 5.18
CA ASP A 10 13.28 -31.11 6.38
C ASP A 10 13.62 -29.62 6.10
N ILE A 11 13.32 -29.14 4.89
CA ILE A 11 13.46 -27.70 4.58
C ILE A 11 12.20 -27.00 5.10
N VAL A 12 12.34 -26.27 6.21
CA VAL A 12 11.25 -25.48 6.83
C VAL A 12 10.70 -24.40 5.90
N THR A 13 11.46 -24.06 4.85
CA THR A 13 11.04 -23.15 3.79
C THR A 13 10.43 -23.93 2.63
N PRO A 14 9.12 -23.76 2.34
CA PRO A 14 8.49 -24.43 1.20
C PRO A 14 9.12 -24.00 -0.13
N SER A 15 9.07 -24.89 -1.12
CA SER A 15 9.61 -24.59 -2.46
C SER A 15 8.76 -23.56 -3.21
N GLU A 16 9.32 -22.98 -4.28
CA GLU A 16 8.69 -21.90 -5.03
C GLU A 16 7.30 -22.34 -5.56
N GLY A 17 6.24 -21.66 -5.12
CA GLY A 17 4.87 -21.96 -5.54
C GLY A 17 4.13 -23.00 -4.69
N GLU A 18 4.79 -23.75 -3.80
CA GLU A 18 4.11 -24.75 -2.94
C GLU A 18 3.03 -24.15 -2.05
N ILE A 19 3.26 -22.96 -1.51
CA ILE A 19 2.26 -22.24 -0.70
C ILE A 19 1.07 -21.84 -1.58
N PHE A 20 1.34 -21.35 -2.80
CA PHE A 20 0.31 -20.89 -3.72
C PHE A 20 -0.60 -22.04 -4.17
N SER A 21 -0.04 -23.21 -4.44
CA SER A 21 -0.81 -24.42 -4.78
C SER A 21 -1.75 -24.88 -3.67
N LYS A 22 -1.45 -24.56 -2.41
CA LYS A 22 -2.30 -24.90 -1.24
C LYS A 22 -3.43 -23.90 -1.00
N PHE A 23 -3.43 -22.75 -1.67
CA PHE A 23 -4.51 -21.76 -1.55
C PHE A 23 -5.80 -22.24 -2.23
N ASN A 24 -6.96 -21.77 -1.73
CA ASN A 24 -8.23 -21.99 -2.42
C ASN A 24 -8.27 -21.19 -3.75
N PRO A 25 -9.16 -21.56 -4.69
CA PRO A 25 -9.20 -20.95 -6.03
C PRO A 25 -9.39 -19.43 -6.01
N ASP A 26 -10.19 -18.91 -5.07
CA ASP A 26 -10.44 -17.47 -4.94
C ASP A 26 -9.18 -16.69 -4.52
N LEU A 27 -8.42 -17.23 -3.56
CA LEU A 27 -7.17 -16.62 -3.13
C LEU A 27 -6.09 -16.74 -4.20
N GLN A 28 -6.05 -17.83 -4.97
CA GLN A 28 -5.15 -17.96 -6.11
C GLN A 28 -5.42 -16.87 -7.14
N LYS A 29 -6.69 -16.68 -7.53
CA LYS A 29 -7.11 -15.63 -8.45
C LYS A 29 -6.76 -14.23 -7.93
N ARG A 30 -7.12 -13.92 -6.68
CA ARG A 30 -6.78 -12.64 -6.05
C ARG A 30 -5.28 -12.39 -5.97
N ASN A 31 -4.49 -13.43 -5.69
CA ASN A 31 -3.03 -13.30 -5.67
C ASN A 31 -2.46 -12.97 -7.05
N LEU A 32 -3.01 -13.55 -8.12
CA LEU A 32 -2.57 -13.23 -9.47
C LEU A 32 -2.97 -11.80 -9.86
N GLU A 33 -4.21 -11.40 -9.57
CA GLU A 33 -4.72 -10.05 -9.84
C GLU A 33 -3.91 -8.96 -9.11
N LEU A 34 -3.55 -9.20 -7.84
CA LEU A 34 -2.85 -8.23 -7.02
C LEU A 34 -1.32 -8.30 -7.14
N ARG A 35 -0.78 -9.20 -7.98
CA ARG A 35 0.67 -9.43 -8.08
C ARG A 35 1.43 -8.14 -8.43
N ASP A 36 0.99 -7.45 -9.48
CA ASP A 36 1.67 -6.24 -9.97
C ASP A 36 1.53 -5.10 -8.95
N GLN A 37 0.32 -4.93 -8.39
CA GLN A 37 0.08 -3.95 -7.34
C GLN A 37 0.97 -4.19 -6.12
N ARG A 38 1.14 -5.45 -5.69
CA ARG A 38 2.04 -5.79 -4.57
C ARG A 38 3.49 -5.48 -4.90
N GLN A 39 3.91 -5.75 -6.14
CA GLN A 39 5.26 -5.42 -6.57
C GLN A 39 5.51 -3.91 -6.54
N GLN A 40 4.55 -3.11 -7.00
CA GLN A 40 4.60 -1.64 -6.93
C GLN A 40 4.63 -1.15 -5.49
N ASN A 41 3.67 -1.57 -4.66
CA ASN A 41 3.60 -1.22 -3.25
C ASN A 41 4.89 -1.58 -2.50
N TYR A 42 5.53 -2.70 -2.85
CA TYR A 42 6.80 -3.10 -2.26
C TYR A 42 7.94 -2.15 -2.64
N GLN A 43 8.03 -1.72 -3.91
CA GLN A 43 9.02 -0.73 -4.33
C GLN A 43 8.79 0.61 -3.65
N GLU A 44 7.54 1.08 -3.60
CA GLU A 44 7.17 2.31 -2.88
C GLU A 44 7.56 2.25 -1.41
N PHE A 45 7.30 1.10 -0.75
CA PHE A 45 7.70 0.89 0.63
C PHE A 45 9.22 0.96 0.80
N LEU A 46 10.00 0.35 -0.10
CA LEU A 46 11.47 0.44 -0.04
C LEU A 46 11.96 1.87 -0.22
N ASP A 47 11.33 2.65 -1.09
CA ASP A 47 11.69 4.04 -1.31
C ASP A 47 11.37 4.91 -0.09
N GLN A 48 10.21 4.71 0.54
CA GLN A 48 9.87 5.36 1.82
C GLN A 48 10.85 4.95 2.93
N LEU A 49 11.21 3.67 3.00
CA LEU A 49 12.16 3.17 3.99
C LEU A 49 13.54 3.79 3.82
N LYS A 50 14.03 3.91 2.58
CA LYS A 50 15.29 4.61 2.26
C LYS A 50 15.22 6.07 2.70
N GLU A 51 14.09 6.74 2.46
CA GLU A 51 13.91 8.13 2.85
C GLU A 51 13.91 8.29 4.37
N HIS A 52 13.18 7.45 5.08
CA HIS A 52 13.14 7.46 6.55
C HIS A 52 14.48 7.11 7.18
N SER A 53 15.26 6.24 6.54
CA SER A 53 16.61 5.88 6.99
C SER A 53 17.62 7.03 6.90
N LYS A 54 17.33 8.12 6.18
CA LYS A 54 18.18 9.32 6.15
C LYS A 54 18.01 10.19 7.39
N SER A 55 16.96 9.95 8.19
CA SER A 55 16.73 10.68 9.43
C SER A 55 17.55 10.08 10.56
N ASP A 56 18.04 10.93 11.47
CA ASP A 56 18.65 10.49 12.74
C ASP A 56 17.62 9.88 13.70
N LYS A 57 16.33 9.96 13.38
CA LYS A 57 15.26 9.37 14.18
C LYS A 57 15.11 7.87 13.88
N PRO A 58 14.66 7.05 14.86
CA PRO A 58 14.24 5.69 14.60
C PRO A 58 13.22 5.61 13.46
N ILE A 59 13.37 4.64 12.55
CA ILE A 59 12.54 4.47 11.35
C ILE A 59 11.03 4.50 11.66
N TRP A 60 10.61 3.86 12.76
CA TRP A 60 9.21 3.81 13.16
C TRP A 60 8.64 5.17 13.56
N ILE A 61 9.47 6.07 14.13
CA ILE A 61 9.06 7.45 14.45
C ILE A 61 8.94 8.27 13.16
N ALA A 62 9.96 8.20 12.29
CA ALA A 62 9.96 8.92 11.01
C ALA A 62 8.78 8.49 10.11
N ALA A 63 8.46 7.19 10.09
CA ALA A 63 7.31 6.65 9.36
C ALA A 63 5.98 7.12 9.96
N ALA A 64 5.84 7.15 11.28
CA ALA A 64 4.62 7.64 11.94
C ALA A 64 4.40 9.15 11.68
N GLU A 65 5.45 9.96 11.71
CA GLU A 65 5.38 11.39 11.37
C GLU A 65 4.98 11.60 9.91
N ALA A 66 5.57 10.84 8.98
CA ALA A 66 5.21 10.90 7.57
C ALA A 66 3.75 10.49 7.33
N GLN A 67 3.27 9.45 8.02
CA GLN A 67 1.87 9.02 7.94
C GLN A 67 0.90 10.05 8.52
N ALA A 68 1.26 10.71 9.62
CA ALA A 68 0.45 11.78 10.21
C ALA A 68 0.30 12.95 9.24
N LYS A 69 1.42 13.40 8.65
CA LYS A 69 1.43 14.47 7.64
C LYS A 69 0.60 14.10 6.41
N ALA A 70 0.72 12.87 5.90
CA ALA A 70 -0.08 12.41 4.76
C ALA A 70 -1.59 12.42 5.06
N LYS A 71 -1.99 12.06 6.29
CA LYS A 71 -3.40 12.13 6.71
C LYS A 71 -3.91 13.56 6.78
N GLU A 72 -3.13 14.48 7.34
CA GLU A 72 -3.49 15.90 7.41
C GLU A 72 -3.67 16.51 6.01
N GLU A 73 -2.75 16.22 5.09
CA GLU A 73 -2.83 16.67 3.70
C GLU A 73 -4.09 16.14 3.01
N LEU A 74 -4.44 14.86 3.21
CA LEU A 74 -5.66 14.27 2.66
C LEU A 74 -6.95 14.90 3.21
N VAL A 75 -6.97 15.26 4.50
CA VAL A 75 -8.10 15.96 5.09
C VAL A 75 -8.25 17.34 4.47
N LYS A 76 -7.15 18.09 4.36
CA LYS A 76 -7.13 19.41 3.76
C LYS A 76 -7.58 19.39 2.29
N GLN A 77 -7.07 18.46 1.49
CA GLN A 77 -7.49 18.29 0.09
C GLN A 77 -8.99 18.00 -0.03
N LYS A 78 -9.53 17.15 0.84
CA LYS A 78 -10.98 16.85 0.86
C LYS A 78 -11.83 18.06 1.25
N GLU A 79 -11.35 18.90 2.15
CA GLU A 79 -12.05 20.14 2.53
C GLU A 79 -12.03 21.17 1.40
N GLU A 80 -10.89 21.35 0.73
CA GLU A 80 -10.74 22.20 -0.43
C GLU A 80 -11.65 21.74 -1.58
N GLU A 81 -11.68 20.44 -1.86
CA GLU A 81 -12.54 19.84 -2.89
C GLU A 81 -14.03 20.07 -2.57
N LYS A 82 -14.45 19.86 -1.31
CA LYS A 82 -15.82 20.16 -0.87
C LYS A 82 -16.17 21.63 -1.03
N SER A 83 -15.27 22.54 -0.67
CA SER A 83 -15.48 23.98 -0.84
C SER A 83 -15.63 24.36 -2.31
N MET A 84 -14.79 23.81 -3.19
CA MET A 84 -14.90 24.02 -4.64
C MET A 84 -16.23 23.49 -5.19
N GLN A 85 -16.62 22.27 -4.79
CA GLN A 85 -17.91 21.69 -5.21
C GLN A 85 -19.10 22.52 -4.74
N GLN A 86 -19.05 23.09 -3.53
CA GLN A 86 -20.09 23.98 -3.01
C GLN A 86 -20.20 25.26 -3.85
N LYS A 87 -19.07 25.91 -4.15
CA LYS A 87 -19.03 27.11 -5.00
C LYS A 87 -19.61 26.85 -6.39
N ILE A 88 -19.19 25.76 -7.05
CA ILE A 88 -19.71 25.37 -8.37
C ILE A 88 -21.23 25.16 -8.31
N LYS A 89 -21.72 24.51 -7.24
CA LYS A 89 -23.15 24.27 -7.07
C LYS A 89 -23.94 25.56 -6.84
N GLU A 90 -23.40 26.50 -6.09
CA GLU A 90 -24.00 27.82 -5.86
C GLU A 90 -24.04 28.66 -7.14
N GLU A 91 -22.96 28.69 -7.91
CA GLU A 91 -22.89 29.37 -9.22
C GLU A 91 -23.93 28.79 -10.20
N LEU A 92 -24.01 27.46 -10.32
CA LEU A 92 -25.00 26.80 -11.17
C LEU A 92 -26.43 27.14 -10.74
N ARG A 93 -26.69 27.19 -9.44
CA ARG A 93 -28.01 27.56 -8.91
C ARG A 93 -28.37 29.02 -9.21
N ALA A 94 -27.40 29.92 -9.12
CA ALA A 94 -27.59 31.33 -9.43
C ALA A 94 -27.85 31.56 -10.94
N GLU A 95 -27.18 30.80 -11.81
CA GLU A 95 -27.40 30.88 -13.27
C GLU A 95 -28.80 30.39 -13.66
N VAL A 96 -29.25 29.27 -13.09
CA VAL A 96 -30.60 28.72 -13.31
C VAL A 96 -31.71 29.66 -12.82
N GLN A 97 -31.44 30.51 -11.83
CA GLN A 97 -32.40 31.51 -11.34
C GLN A 97 -32.37 32.84 -12.11
N ARG A 98 -31.33 33.08 -12.92
CA ARG A 98 -31.19 34.29 -13.75
C ARG A 98 -31.71 34.11 -15.18
N GLY A 99 -31.79 32.88 -15.68
CA GLY A 99 -32.46 32.52 -16.93
C GLY A 99 -33.96 32.31 -16.75
#